data_AF-A0A7J4ZMZ9-F1
#
_entry.id   AF-A0A7J4ZMZ9-F1
#
_cell.length_a   1.000
_cell.length_b   1.000
_cell.length_c   1.000
_cell.angle_alpha   90.00
_cell.angle_beta   90.00
_cell.angle_gamma   90.00
#
_symmetry.space_group_name_H-M   'P 1'
#
loop_
_entity.id
_entity.type
_entity.pdbx_description
1 polymer ?
#
loop_
_entity_poly.entity_id
_entity_poly.type
_entity_poly.pdbx_seq_one_letter_code
_entity_poly.pdbx_strand_id
1 'polypeptide(L)'
;MRTGWPAVLALVLTLVVAGCATAPPKKTLAERKAERAKAAAVAAAKPAAPPRVKSTGTPEDARKHMLRGMAAIEMAKSPEELAVAEEEFLAAADIAPQLGSAWFNLGKVQTQLGRYDDAIASYRQYLAVAPGAEDAQKVRDEIVKLEFRQEQTAREKGRAGSWVAATGAWYGLSMEGNGIVLKTDQRRVSEQEVNSTYTLVGTVPNLIRAHAEHHLTARGSRLAGTWSRGPVTADKCQIPPDTAEVAGEINEREKKITLRYEVTTFSASTQLALLGDDYCSGVAVTGKRGAEEVLYGPLGPAGLGPDVAYYGLISWWPGGLSSIQQDWQGHLVVRLDNETEAYEAGLRDEDEILAIDGVPVKSLNAGEAMMRLYGQPGTPVRLDILRKDVKAPITLTIQRIPNV
;
A
#
# COMPACT_ATOMS: atom_id res chain seq x y z
N MET A 1 81.35 -4.96 32.14
CA MET A 1 81.31 -3.51 31.85
C MET A 1 80.24 -3.26 30.79
N ARG A 2 79.41 -2.24 31.01
CA ARG A 2 78.19 -1.89 30.28
C ARG A 2 78.41 -1.66 28.79
N THR A 3 77.54 -2.23 27.96
CA THR A 3 76.97 -1.68 26.69
C THR A 3 75.71 -2.53 26.42
N GLY A 4 74.48 -2.07 26.18
CA GLY A 4 73.97 -0.78 25.72
C GLY A 4 73.34 -0.99 24.33
N TRP A 5 72.21 -1.68 24.23
CA TRP A 5 71.41 -1.79 22.98
C TRP A 5 70.07 -1.08 23.16
N PRO A 6 69.72 -0.09 22.32
CA PRO A 6 68.47 0.64 22.44
C PRO A 6 67.33 -0.12 21.75
N ALA A 7 66.17 -0.17 22.42
CA ALA A 7 64.92 -0.60 21.84
C ALA A 7 64.42 0.48 20.86
N VAL A 8 64.31 0.13 19.59
CA VAL A 8 63.65 0.96 18.56
C VAL A 8 62.15 0.71 18.66
N LEU A 9 61.41 1.69 19.19
CA LEU A 9 59.94 1.74 19.11
C LEU A 9 59.55 2.09 17.67
N ALA A 10 59.00 1.13 16.94
CA ALA A 10 58.35 1.38 15.66
C ALA A 10 56.93 1.94 15.89
N LEU A 11 56.76 3.25 15.70
CA LEU A 11 55.47 3.92 15.70
C LEU A 11 54.76 3.61 14.37
N VAL A 12 53.83 2.65 14.37
CA VAL A 12 52.97 2.40 13.21
C VAL A 12 51.88 3.46 13.19
N LEU A 13 52.12 4.54 12.44
CA LEU A 13 51.14 5.58 12.15
C LEU A 13 50.15 5.01 11.10
N THR A 14 49.00 4.53 11.55
CA THR A 14 47.91 4.13 10.66
C THR A 14 47.25 5.39 10.09
N LEU A 15 47.59 5.71 8.84
CA LEU A 15 46.86 6.69 8.03
C LEU A 15 45.44 6.17 7.78
N VAL A 16 44.46 6.69 8.52
CA VAL A 16 43.04 6.57 8.15
C VAL A 16 42.82 7.50 6.97
N VAL A 17 42.88 6.94 5.75
CA VAL A 17 42.40 7.63 4.55
C VAL A 17 40.88 7.71 4.69
N ALA A 18 40.38 8.90 5.03
CA ALA A 18 38.96 9.22 4.93
C ALA A 18 38.58 9.17 3.45
N GLY A 19 38.23 7.99 2.96
CA GLY A 19 37.58 7.82 1.67
C GLY A 19 36.23 8.53 1.74
N CYS A 20 36.13 9.68 1.08
CA CYS A 20 34.85 10.30 0.79
C CYS A 20 34.04 9.26 -0.02
N ALA A 21 33.10 8.59 0.62
CA ALA A 21 32.12 7.77 -0.08
C ALA A 21 31.27 8.72 -0.92
N THR A 22 31.69 8.96 -2.16
CA THR A 22 30.87 9.64 -3.16
C THR A 22 29.60 8.83 -3.33
N ALA A 23 28.44 9.44 -3.09
CA ALA A 23 27.16 8.81 -3.35
C ALA A 23 27.16 8.22 -4.77
N PRO A 24 26.60 7.01 -4.97
CA PRO A 24 26.57 6.40 -6.29
C PRO A 24 25.91 7.34 -7.30
N PRO A 25 26.42 7.41 -8.55
CA PRO A 25 25.87 8.29 -9.57
C PRO A 25 24.39 7.97 -9.80
N LYS A 26 23.56 9.01 -9.94
CA LYS A 26 22.14 8.85 -10.29
C LYS A 26 22.04 8.17 -11.65
N LYS A 27 21.24 7.09 -11.74
CA LYS A 27 20.97 6.39 -13.01
C LYS A 27 20.30 7.35 -14.00
N THR A 28 20.63 7.21 -15.28
CA THR A 28 20.02 7.95 -16.38
C THR A 28 18.56 7.52 -16.59
N LEU A 29 17.76 8.36 -17.26
CA LEU A 29 16.38 8.02 -17.62
C LEU A 29 16.28 6.74 -18.46
N ALA A 30 17.22 6.52 -19.38
CA ALA A 30 17.28 5.31 -20.19
C ALA A 30 17.51 4.05 -19.36
N GLU A 31 18.41 4.11 -18.38
CA GLU A 31 18.66 3.00 -17.45
C GLU A 31 17.44 2.72 -16.56
N ARG A 32 16.78 3.77 -16.03
CA ARG A 32 15.54 3.63 -15.25
C ARG A 32 14.43 2.97 -16.09
N LYS A 33 14.24 3.40 -17.35
CA LYS A 33 13.28 2.78 -18.28
C LYS A 33 13.60 1.31 -18.56
N ALA A 34 14.87 0.99 -18.79
CA ALA A 34 15.31 -0.38 -19.04
C ALA A 34 15.08 -1.28 -17.81
N GLU A 35 15.36 -0.79 -16.60
CA GLU A 35 15.08 -1.51 -15.36
C GLU A 35 13.58 -1.73 -15.13
N ARG A 36 12.74 -0.73 -15.36
CA ARG A 36 11.29 -0.89 -15.25
C ARG A 36 10.73 -1.84 -16.31
N ALA A 37 11.23 -1.78 -17.55
CA ALA A 37 10.85 -2.72 -18.60
C ALA A 37 11.23 -4.16 -18.22
N LYS A 38 12.42 -4.35 -17.64
CA LYS A 38 12.86 -5.65 -17.12
C LYS A 38 12.01 -6.11 -15.93
N ALA A 39 11.72 -5.23 -14.98
CA ALA A 39 10.85 -5.52 -13.84
C ALA A 39 9.42 -5.88 -14.28
N ALA A 40 8.87 -5.16 -15.26
CA ALA A 40 7.57 -5.45 -15.86
C ALA A 40 7.58 -6.82 -16.58
N ALA A 41 8.65 -7.16 -17.30
CA ALA A 41 8.80 -8.47 -17.93
C ALA A 41 8.89 -9.61 -16.90
N VAL A 42 9.59 -9.39 -15.77
CA VAL A 42 9.67 -10.34 -14.66
C VAL A 42 8.32 -10.47 -13.94
N ALA A 43 7.60 -9.37 -13.72
CA ALA A 43 6.27 -9.40 -13.10
C ALA A 43 5.21 -10.06 -14.00
N ALA A 44 5.31 -9.89 -15.33
CA ALA A 44 4.46 -10.58 -16.30
C ALA A 44 4.79 -12.08 -16.39
N ALA A 45 6.04 -12.47 -16.12
CA ALA A 45 6.45 -13.85 -15.97
C ALA A 45 6.13 -14.33 -14.54
N LYS A 46 4.84 -14.59 -14.26
CA LYS A 46 4.43 -15.34 -13.05
C LYS A 46 5.35 -16.56 -12.95
N PRO A 47 6.08 -16.79 -11.84
CA PRO A 47 6.94 -17.96 -11.72
C PRO A 47 6.05 -19.18 -11.94
N ALA A 48 6.22 -19.85 -13.08
CA ALA A 48 5.60 -21.14 -13.27
C ALA A 48 6.17 -22.02 -12.16
N ALA A 49 5.30 -22.59 -11.33
CA ALA A 49 5.72 -23.63 -10.41
C ALA A 49 6.56 -24.62 -11.23
N PRO A 50 7.75 -25.03 -10.76
CA PRO A 50 8.62 -25.91 -11.51
C PRO A 50 7.79 -27.10 -11.99
N PRO A 51 7.88 -27.48 -13.29
CA PRO A 51 7.03 -28.52 -13.85
C PRO A 51 7.22 -29.78 -13.01
N ARG A 52 6.15 -30.18 -12.32
CA ARG A 52 6.16 -31.36 -11.47
C ARG A 52 6.40 -32.59 -12.33
N VAL A 53 7.27 -33.47 -11.85
CA VAL A 53 7.45 -34.79 -12.45
C VAL A 53 6.16 -35.58 -12.26
N LYS A 54 5.49 -35.92 -13.37
CA LYS A 54 4.26 -36.71 -13.34
C LYS A 54 4.57 -38.14 -12.89
N SER A 55 3.75 -38.69 -12.01
CA SER A 55 3.87 -40.10 -11.62
C SER A 55 3.54 -41.02 -12.80
N THR A 56 4.28 -42.12 -12.95
CA THR A 56 4.04 -43.15 -13.97
C THR A 56 3.85 -44.50 -13.30
N GLY A 57 2.95 -45.33 -13.82
CA GLY A 57 2.67 -46.64 -13.25
C GLY A 57 1.54 -47.38 -13.94
N THR A 58 1.11 -48.48 -13.34
CA THR A 58 -0.02 -49.29 -13.80
C THR A 58 -1.35 -48.78 -13.23
N PRO A 59 -2.51 -49.16 -13.79
CA PRO A 59 -3.81 -48.88 -13.17
C PRO A 59 -3.95 -49.41 -11.73
N GLU A 60 -3.23 -50.49 -11.40
CA GLU A 60 -3.17 -51.01 -10.03
C GLU A 60 -2.40 -50.08 -9.09
N ASP A 61 -1.31 -49.47 -9.58
CA ASP A 61 -0.58 -48.44 -8.83
C ASP A 61 -1.45 -47.20 -8.59
N ALA A 62 -2.22 -46.77 -9.60
CA ALA A 62 -3.20 -45.69 -9.42
C ALA A 62 -4.24 -46.03 -8.34
N ARG A 63 -4.75 -47.27 -8.35
CA ARG A 63 -5.69 -47.74 -7.33
C ARG A 63 -5.05 -47.77 -5.94
N LYS A 64 -3.80 -48.20 -5.82
CA LYS A 64 -3.05 -48.19 -4.57
C LYS A 64 -2.90 -46.77 -4.02
N HIS A 65 -2.51 -45.83 -4.87
CA HIS A 65 -2.42 -44.40 -4.50
C HIS A 65 -3.79 -43.85 -4.07
N MET A 66 -4.86 -44.16 -4.80
CA MET A 66 -6.22 -43.76 -4.42
C MET A 66 -6.61 -44.26 -3.01
N LEU A 67 -6.34 -45.54 -2.70
CA LEU A 67 -6.64 -46.12 -1.38
C LEU A 67 -5.78 -45.50 -0.27
N ARG A 68 -4.50 -45.22 -0.54
CA ARG A 68 -3.62 -44.52 0.40
C ARG A 68 -4.10 -43.11 0.69
N GLY A 69 -4.57 -42.38 -0.33
CA GLY A 69 -5.14 -41.04 -0.16
C GLY A 69 -6.39 -41.07 0.72
N MET A 70 -7.26 -42.07 0.56
CA MET A 70 -8.42 -42.25 1.42
C MET A 70 -8.03 -42.54 2.87
N ALA A 71 -7.09 -43.46 3.09
CA ALA A 71 -6.56 -43.75 4.42
C ALA A 71 -5.90 -42.51 5.06
N ALA A 72 -5.21 -41.69 4.26
CA ALA A 72 -4.61 -40.45 4.74
C ALA A 72 -5.67 -39.43 5.18
N ILE A 73 -6.82 -39.32 4.50
CA ILE A 73 -7.95 -38.51 4.98
C ILE A 73 -8.46 -39.03 6.33
N GLU A 74 -8.65 -40.35 6.48
CA GLU A 74 -9.15 -40.95 7.71
C GLU A 74 -8.20 -40.77 8.90
N MET A 75 -6.89 -40.72 8.63
CA MET A 75 -5.85 -40.51 9.63
C MET A 75 -5.66 -39.04 9.99
N ALA A 76 -6.03 -38.11 9.11
CA ALA A 76 -5.76 -36.69 9.28
C ALA A 76 -6.52 -36.11 10.48
N LYS A 77 -5.79 -35.52 11.42
CA LYS A 77 -6.34 -34.85 12.62
C LYS A 77 -6.46 -33.34 12.45
N SER A 78 -5.77 -32.79 11.46
CA SER A 78 -5.82 -31.39 11.10
C SER A 78 -5.81 -31.20 9.58
N PRO A 79 -6.24 -30.03 9.07
CA PRO A 79 -6.20 -29.75 7.63
C PRO A 79 -4.79 -29.88 7.03
N GLU A 80 -3.74 -29.54 7.77
CA GLU A 80 -2.36 -29.59 7.29
C GLU A 80 -1.89 -31.02 6.96
N GLU A 81 -2.40 -32.02 7.69
CA GLU A 81 -2.09 -33.43 7.47
C GLU A 81 -2.72 -33.98 6.17
N LEU A 82 -3.71 -33.28 5.59
CA LEU A 82 -4.33 -33.65 4.33
C LEU A 82 -3.39 -33.47 3.12
N ALA A 83 -2.23 -32.81 3.28
CA ALA A 83 -1.23 -32.71 2.22
C ALA A 83 -0.76 -34.11 1.74
N VAL A 84 -0.69 -35.10 2.64
CA VAL A 84 -0.36 -36.49 2.26
C VAL A 84 -1.46 -37.08 1.37
N ALA A 85 -2.73 -36.84 1.71
CA ALA A 85 -3.84 -37.31 0.88
C ALA A 85 -3.83 -36.64 -0.49
N GLU A 86 -3.53 -35.34 -0.55
CA GLU A 86 -3.39 -34.59 -1.80
C GLU A 86 -2.31 -35.21 -2.72
N GLU A 87 -1.13 -35.53 -2.17
CA GLU A 87 -0.03 -36.16 -2.91
C GLU A 87 -0.43 -37.53 -3.50
N GLU A 88 -1.11 -38.36 -2.70
CA GLU A 88 -1.60 -39.67 -3.12
C GLU A 88 -2.66 -39.56 -4.22
N PHE A 89 -3.63 -38.66 -4.09
CA PHE A 89 -4.65 -38.46 -5.14
C PHE A 89 -4.04 -37.86 -6.41
N LEU A 90 -3.07 -36.96 -6.29
CA LEU A 90 -2.33 -36.44 -7.44
C LEU A 90 -1.57 -37.57 -8.16
N ALA A 91 -0.89 -38.46 -7.43
CA ALA A 91 -0.22 -39.60 -8.05
C ALA A 91 -1.20 -40.54 -8.75
N ALA A 92 -2.37 -40.80 -8.16
CA ALA A 92 -3.42 -41.59 -8.79
C ALA A 92 -3.95 -40.94 -10.09
N ALA A 93 -4.15 -39.61 -10.07
CA ALA A 93 -4.61 -38.84 -11.22
C ALA A 93 -3.56 -38.75 -12.34
N ASP A 94 -2.27 -38.68 -11.99
CA ASP A 94 -1.17 -38.71 -12.96
C ASP A 94 -1.06 -40.07 -13.67
N ILE A 95 -1.15 -41.17 -12.91
CA ILE A 95 -1.03 -42.54 -13.45
C ILE A 95 -2.28 -42.94 -14.24
N ALA A 96 -3.46 -42.57 -13.77
CA ALA A 96 -4.73 -42.86 -14.42
C ALA A 96 -5.58 -41.58 -14.58
N PRO A 97 -5.34 -40.75 -15.60
CA PRO A 97 -6.07 -39.50 -15.81
C PRO A 97 -7.58 -39.67 -16.05
N GLN A 98 -8.01 -40.86 -16.47
CA GLN A 98 -9.43 -41.21 -16.66
C GLN A 98 -10.11 -41.75 -15.38
N LEU A 99 -9.38 -41.80 -14.26
CA LEU A 99 -9.93 -42.19 -12.97
C LEU A 99 -10.63 -40.99 -12.32
N GLY A 100 -11.91 -40.77 -12.66
CA GLY A 100 -12.67 -39.61 -12.17
C GLY A 100 -12.67 -39.47 -10.64
N SER A 101 -12.75 -40.58 -9.90
CA SER A 101 -12.71 -40.57 -8.42
C SER A 101 -11.43 -39.97 -7.85
N ALA A 102 -10.28 -40.10 -8.54
CA ALA A 102 -9.04 -39.47 -8.12
C ALA A 102 -9.15 -37.94 -8.20
N TRP A 103 -9.65 -37.41 -9.33
CA TRP A 103 -9.87 -35.97 -9.51
C TRP A 103 -10.91 -35.39 -8.53
N PHE A 104 -12.00 -36.11 -8.30
CA PHE A 104 -13.02 -35.70 -7.33
C PHE A 104 -12.47 -35.60 -5.90
N ASN A 105 -11.78 -36.67 -5.44
CA ASN A 105 -11.21 -36.69 -4.10
C ASN A 105 -10.08 -35.66 -3.95
N LEU A 106 -9.28 -35.47 -5.00
CA LEU A 106 -8.26 -34.43 -5.03
C LEU A 106 -8.87 -33.03 -4.85
N GLY A 107 -9.91 -32.69 -5.61
CA GLY A 107 -10.60 -31.40 -5.48
C GLY A 107 -11.20 -31.17 -4.09
N LYS A 108 -11.72 -32.24 -3.47
CA LYS A 108 -12.23 -32.20 -2.09
C LYS A 108 -11.14 -31.92 -1.07
N VAL A 109 -10.01 -32.62 -1.16
CA VAL A 109 -8.85 -32.39 -0.28
C VAL A 109 -8.29 -30.97 -0.47
N GLN A 110 -8.14 -30.53 -1.71
CA GLN A 110 -7.67 -29.17 -2.03
C GLN A 110 -8.59 -28.08 -1.49
N THR A 111 -9.91 -28.32 -1.51
CA THR A 111 -10.90 -27.42 -0.89
C THR A 111 -10.66 -27.31 0.62
N GLN A 112 -10.43 -28.42 1.31
CA GLN A 112 -10.15 -28.45 2.75
C GLN A 112 -8.81 -27.80 3.11
N LEU A 113 -7.83 -27.90 2.22
CA LEU A 113 -6.53 -27.23 2.32
C LEU A 113 -6.57 -25.73 1.96
N GLY A 114 -7.71 -25.18 1.52
CA GLY A 114 -7.82 -23.78 1.09
C GLY A 114 -7.21 -23.49 -0.29
N ARG A 115 -6.80 -24.51 -1.04
CA ARG A 115 -6.22 -24.40 -2.39
C ARG A 115 -7.31 -24.36 -3.45
N TYR A 116 -8.07 -23.26 -3.47
CA TYR A 116 -9.28 -23.16 -4.29
C TYR A 116 -9.01 -23.22 -5.81
N ASP A 117 -7.89 -22.66 -6.28
CA ASP A 117 -7.51 -22.73 -7.70
C ASP A 117 -7.33 -24.17 -8.16
N ASP A 118 -6.54 -24.94 -7.39
CA ASP A 118 -6.27 -26.34 -7.69
C ASP A 118 -7.53 -27.19 -7.56
N ALA A 119 -8.36 -26.93 -6.52
CA ALA A 119 -9.63 -27.61 -6.33
C ALA A 119 -10.58 -27.45 -7.51
N ILE A 120 -10.74 -26.21 -8.01
CA ILE A 120 -11.57 -25.93 -9.18
C ILE A 120 -11.02 -26.66 -10.41
N ALA A 121 -9.70 -26.68 -10.61
CA ALA A 121 -9.09 -27.41 -11.72
C ALA A 121 -9.35 -28.93 -11.64
N SER A 122 -9.17 -29.54 -10.47
CA SER A 122 -9.43 -30.96 -10.23
C SER A 122 -10.91 -31.31 -10.44
N TYR A 123 -11.84 -30.50 -9.93
CA TYR A 123 -13.27 -30.70 -10.15
C TYR A 123 -13.67 -30.55 -11.63
N ARG A 124 -13.05 -29.62 -12.37
CA ARG A 124 -13.25 -29.51 -13.83
C ARG A 124 -12.75 -30.75 -14.58
N GLN A 125 -11.63 -31.34 -14.16
CA GLN A 125 -11.16 -32.62 -14.71
C GLN A 125 -12.12 -33.77 -14.39
N TYR A 126 -12.64 -33.83 -13.16
CA TYR A 126 -13.67 -34.81 -12.79
C TYR A 126 -14.89 -34.73 -13.71
N LEU A 127 -15.42 -33.52 -13.93
CA LEU A 127 -16.58 -33.30 -14.79
C LEU A 127 -16.32 -33.60 -16.27
N ALA A 128 -15.06 -33.50 -16.73
CA ALA A 128 -14.66 -33.86 -18.08
C ALA A 128 -14.63 -35.39 -18.28
N VAL A 129 -14.17 -36.12 -17.28
CA VAL A 129 -14.06 -37.58 -17.30
C VAL A 129 -15.41 -38.27 -17.03
N ALA A 130 -16.23 -37.70 -16.14
CA ALA A 130 -17.49 -38.28 -15.69
C ALA A 130 -18.66 -37.28 -15.77
N PRO A 131 -19.05 -36.82 -16.99
CA PRO A 131 -20.06 -35.76 -17.15
C PRO A 131 -21.47 -36.16 -16.70
N GLY A 132 -21.77 -37.47 -16.65
CA GLY A 132 -23.07 -38.02 -16.24
C GLY A 132 -23.11 -38.62 -14.83
N ALA A 133 -22.09 -38.38 -14.00
CA ALA A 133 -22.10 -38.86 -12.62
C ALA A 133 -23.24 -38.21 -11.82
N GLU A 134 -23.84 -38.97 -10.89
CA GLU A 134 -24.99 -38.51 -10.09
C GLU A 134 -24.68 -37.25 -9.25
N ASP A 135 -23.42 -37.07 -8.87
CA ASP A 135 -22.93 -35.94 -8.09
C ASP A 135 -22.35 -34.80 -8.97
N ALA A 136 -22.37 -34.93 -10.30
CA ALA A 136 -21.81 -33.93 -11.21
C ALA A 136 -22.41 -32.53 -10.99
N GLN A 137 -23.72 -32.43 -10.74
CA GLN A 137 -24.34 -31.14 -10.43
C GLN A 137 -23.84 -30.55 -9.10
N LYS A 138 -23.65 -31.38 -8.07
CA LYS A 138 -23.10 -30.93 -6.78
C LYS A 138 -21.67 -30.38 -6.94
N VAL A 139 -20.87 -31.00 -7.80
CA VAL A 139 -19.52 -30.51 -8.11
C VAL A 139 -19.56 -29.18 -8.87
N ARG A 140 -20.47 -29.01 -9.83
CA ARG A 140 -20.68 -27.71 -10.49
C ARG A 140 -21.05 -26.62 -9.49
N ASP A 141 -21.98 -26.90 -8.59
CA ASP A 141 -22.39 -25.96 -7.54
C ASP A 141 -21.22 -25.63 -6.59
N GLU A 142 -20.36 -26.61 -6.27
CA GLU A 142 -19.18 -26.37 -5.44
C GLU A 142 -18.14 -25.48 -6.15
N ILE A 143 -17.91 -25.67 -7.45
CA ILE A 143 -17.04 -24.78 -8.25
C ILE A 143 -17.52 -23.33 -8.12
N VAL A 144 -18.82 -23.07 -8.29
CA VAL A 144 -19.37 -21.70 -8.18
C VAL A 144 -19.13 -21.11 -6.78
N LYS A 145 -19.29 -21.90 -5.71
CA LYS A 145 -19.01 -21.43 -4.34
C LYS A 145 -17.53 -21.10 -4.14
N LEU A 146 -16.63 -21.92 -4.70
CA LEU A 146 -15.19 -21.69 -4.63
C LEU A 146 -14.77 -20.44 -5.39
N GLU A 147 -15.29 -20.25 -6.61
CA GLU A 147 -15.08 -19.06 -7.42
C GLU A 147 -15.55 -17.79 -6.67
N PHE A 148 -16.73 -17.85 -6.03
CA PHE A 148 -17.21 -16.75 -5.21
C PHE A 148 -16.31 -16.45 -4.00
N ARG A 149 -15.83 -17.48 -3.29
CA ARG A 149 -14.88 -17.28 -2.17
C ARG A 149 -13.59 -16.61 -2.65
N GLN A 150 -13.06 -17.02 -3.80
CA GLN A 150 -11.88 -16.39 -4.39
C GLN A 150 -12.13 -14.93 -4.76
N GLU A 151 -13.28 -14.62 -5.35
CA GLU A 151 -13.67 -13.25 -5.66
C GLU A 151 -13.71 -12.39 -4.40
N GLN A 152 -14.28 -12.88 -3.29
CA GLN A 152 -14.31 -12.15 -2.03
C GLN A 152 -12.91 -11.96 -1.44
N THR A 153 -12.06 -12.98 -1.42
CA THR A 153 -10.68 -12.86 -0.95
C THR A 153 -9.86 -11.91 -1.82
N ALA A 154 -10.05 -11.94 -3.13
CA ALA A 154 -9.38 -11.02 -4.05
C ALA A 154 -9.85 -9.59 -3.85
N ARG A 155 -11.15 -9.39 -3.59
CA ARG A 155 -11.75 -8.10 -3.25
C ARG A 155 -11.19 -7.54 -1.94
N GLU A 156 -11.05 -8.37 -0.91
CA GLU A 156 -10.44 -7.98 0.37
C GLU A 156 -8.96 -7.62 0.22
N LYS A 157 -8.17 -8.49 -0.43
CA LYS A 157 -6.76 -8.22 -0.75
C LYS A 157 -6.59 -6.98 -1.63
N GLY A 158 -7.54 -6.76 -2.54
CA GLY A 158 -7.61 -5.60 -3.42
C GLY A 158 -7.88 -4.27 -2.71
N ARG A 159 -8.07 -4.26 -1.38
CA ARG A 159 -8.09 -3.03 -0.57
C ARG A 159 -6.69 -2.53 -0.24
N ALA A 160 -5.69 -3.43 -0.24
CA ALA A 160 -4.32 -3.09 0.08
C ALA A 160 -3.71 -2.15 -0.96
N GLY A 161 -2.84 -1.25 -0.51
CA GLY A 161 -2.15 -0.30 -1.36
C GLY A 161 -2.16 1.12 -0.80
N SER A 162 -1.92 2.10 -1.68
CA SER A 162 -1.88 3.51 -1.31
C SER A 162 -3.28 4.12 -1.30
N TRP A 163 -3.59 4.83 -0.23
CA TRP A 163 -4.81 5.60 -0.06
C TRP A 163 -4.45 7.06 0.20
N VAL A 164 -5.31 8.00 -0.19
CA VAL A 164 -5.08 9.42 0.04
C VAL A 164 -6.29 10.03 0.72
N ALA A 165 -6.04 10.70 1.84
CA ALA A 165 -7.05 11.46 2.55
C ALA A 165 -7.59 12.63 1.72
N ALA A 166 -8.81 13.08 2.03
CA ALA A 166 -9.36 14.32 1.49
C ALA A 166 -8.44 15.52 1.76
N THR A 167 -7.69 15.47 2.86
CA THR A 167 -6.68 16.46 3.29
C THR A 167 -5.35 16.36 2.52
N GLY A 168 -5.14 15.25 1.78
CA GLY A 168 -3.94 14.97 1.00
C GLY A 168 -2.88 14.12 1.69
N ALA A 169 -3.13 13.67 2.92
CA ALA A 169 -2.25 12.75 3.62
C ALA A 169 -2.26 11.36 2.97
N TRP A 170 -1.07 10.80 2.72
CA TRP A 170 -0.90 9.47 2.14
C TRP A 170 -0.95 8.40 3.23
N TYR A 171 -1.74 7.36 2.98
CA TYR A 171 -1.87 6.19 3.84
C TYR A 171 -1.44 4.93 3.09
N GLY A 172 -0.69 4.07 3.77
CA GLY A 172 -0.50 2.68 3.36
C GLY A 172 -1.56 1.82 4.04
N LEU A 173 -2.39 1.13 3.25
CA LEU A 173 -3.29 0.10 3.74
C LEU A 173 -2.65 -1.27 3.52
N SER A 174 -2.44 -2.01 4.61
CA SER A 174 -2.03 -3.41 4.60
C SER A 174 -3.10 -4.30 5.24
N MET A 175 -3.15 -5.55 4.80
CA MET A 175 -4.00 -6.59 5.38
C MET A 175 -3.19 -7.42 6.38
N GLU A 176 -3.63 -7.51 7.63
CA GLU A 176 -3.05 -8.36 8.67
C GLU A 176 -4.07 -9.43 9.06
N GLY A 177 -4.00 -10.60 8.41
CA GLY A 177 -5.04 -11.62 8.53
C GLY A 177 -6.38 -11.10 8.02
N ASN A 178 -7.38 -10.99 8.91
CA ASN A 178 -8.68 -10.37 8.62
C ASN A 178 -8.77 -8.90 9.09
N GLY A 179 -7.67 -8.35 9.60
CA GLY A 179 -7.54 -6.96 10.02
C GLY A 179 -7.05 -6.06 8.87
N ILE A 180 -7.45 -4.80 8.94
CA ILE A 180 -7.01 -3.71 8.07
C ILE A 180 -6.13 -2.80 8.91
N VAL A 181 -4.91 -2.54 8.46
CA VAL A 181 -4.01 -1.58 9.10
C VAL A 181 -3.75 -0.44 8.12
N LEU A 182 -4.10 0.78 8.54
CA LEU A 182 -3.86 2.02 7.80
C LEU A 182 -2.78 2.81 8.53
N LYS A 183 -1.68 3.15 7.85
CA LYS A 183 -0.58 3.92 8.45
C LYS A 183 -0.25 5.16 7.63
N THR A 184 0.09 6.25 8.30
CA THR A 184 0.58 7.48 7.68
C THR A 184 1.60 8.16 8.56
N ASP A 185 2.58 8.83 7.94
CA ASP A 185 3.47 9.80 8.60
C ASP A 185 3.10 11.25 8.25
N GLN A 186 1.99 11.42 7.53
CA GLN A 186 1.58 12.70 6.92
C GLN A 186 0.27 13.23 7.47
N ARG A 187 -0.32 12.59 8.50
CA ARG A 187 -1.53 13.12 9.14
C ARG A 187 -1.23 14.51 9.69
N ARG A 188 -2.06 15.46 9.31
CA ARG A 188 -1.95 16.83 9.80
C ARG A 188 -2.61 16.93 11.17
N VAL A 189 -1.94 17.59 12.10
CA VAL A 189 -2.51 17.94 13.40
C VAL A 189 -3.03 19.36 13.29
N SER A 190 -4.35 19.52 13.36
CA SER A 190 -4.97 20.84 13.19
C SER A 190 -4.76 21.75 14.41
N GLU A 191 -4.90 23.06 14.25
CA GLU A 191 -4.92 24.02 15.36
C GLU A 191 -6.08 23.76 16.35
N GLN A 192 -7.14 23.10 15.90
CA GLN A 192 -8.24 22.66 16.74
C GLN A 192 -7.90 21.41 17.58
N GLU A 193 -6.87 20.64 17.18
CA GLU A 193 -6.33 19.52 17.96
C GLU A 193 -5.22 20.00 18.90
N VAL A 194 -4.29 20.83 18.41
CA VAL A 194 -3.21 21.40 19.22
C VAL A 194 -3.12 22.90 18.98
N ASN A 195 -3.60 23.69 19.94
CA ASN A 195 -3.46 25.13 19.89
C ASN A 195 -2.10 25.54 20.48
N SER A 196 -1.19 26.01 19.62
CA SER A 196 0.13 26.50 20.01
C SER A 196 0.11 28.00 20.25
N THR A 197 0.60 28.46 21.40
CA THR A 197 0.65 29.88 21.75
C THR A 197 2.06 30.33 22.14
N TYR A 198 2.39 31.57 21.79
CA TYR A 198 3.62 32.28 22.19
C TYR A 198 3.28 33.46 23.08
N THR A 199 4.01 33.67 24.18
CA THR A 199 3.70 34.67 25.22
C THR A 199 3.51 36.11 24.71
N LEU A 200 4.07 36.47 23.55
CA LEU A 200 3.95 37.82 22.95
C LEU A 200 3.23 37.84 21.59
N VAL A 201 3.07 36.69 20.93
CA VAL A 201 2.52 36.57 19.57
C VAL A 201 1.09 36.02 19.59
N GLY A 202 0.69 35.34 20.67
CA GLY A 202 -0.58 34.64 20.74
C GLY A 202 -0.52 33.32 19.98
N THR A 203 -1.62 32.90 19.36
CA THR A 203 -1.68 31.64 18.60
C THR A 203 -0.76 31.68 17.39
N VAL A 204 0.05 30.63 17.23
CA VAL A 204 0.95 30.45 16.08
C VAL A 204 0.47 29.28 15.22
N PRO A 205 0.52 29.40 13.89
CA PRO A 205 0.13 28.30 13.00
C PRO A 205 0.97 27.05 13.24
N ASN A 206 0.32 25.89 13.37
CA ASN A 206 1.01 24.62 13.52
C ASN A 206 1.17 23.92 12.16
N LEU A 207 2.35 23.33 11.90
CA LEU A 207 2.65 22.56 10.68
C LEU A 207 3.04 21.13 10.99
N ILE A 208 2.41 20.62 12.03
CA ILE A 208 2.74 19.35 12.62
C ILE A 208 2.18 18.25 11.73
N ARG A 209 3.09 17.39 11.26
CA ARG A 209 2.76 16.08 10.72
C ARG A 209 3.00 15.03 11.78
N ALA A 210 2.09 14.08 11.86
CA ALA A 210 2.11 13.03 12.85
C ALA A 210 2.08 11.66 12.20
N HIS A 211 2.83 10.74 12.81
CA HIS A 211 2.61 9.32 12.61
C HIS A 211 1.26 8.94 13.21
N ALA A 212 0.40 8.29 12.41
CA ALA A 212 -0.88 7.79 12.85
C ALA A 212 -1.18 6.41 12.25
N GLU A 213 -1.82 5.57 13.05
CA GLU A 213 -2.24 4.23 12.65
C GLU A 213 -3.72 4.01 12.97
N HIS A 214 -4.40 3.25 12.11
CA HIS A 214 -5.73 2.70 12.39
C HIS A 214 -5.66 1.19 12.26
N HIS A 215 -6.06 0.49 13.32
CA HIS A 215 -6.13 -0.97 13.37
C HIS A 215 -7.62 -1.32 13.37
N LEU A 216 -8.11 -1.81 12.24
CA LEU A 216 -9.52 -1.95 11.94
C LEU A 216 -9.87 -3.41 11.65
N THR A 217 -11.10 -3.78 11.96
CA THR A 217 -11.72 -5.04 11.55
C THR A 217 -12.93 -4.73 10.68
N ALA A 218 -13.09 -5.48 9.60
CA ALA A 218 -14.21 -5.31 8.68
C ALA A 218 -15.31 -6.34 8.96
N ARG A 219 -16.55 -5.87 9.05
CA ARG A 219 -17.75 -6.71 9.05
C ARG A 219 -18.71 -6.20 7.97
N GLY A 220 -18.61 -6.79 6.78
CA GLY A 220 -19.27 -6.26 5.59
C GLY A 220 -18.66 -4.90 5.21
N SER A 221 -19.50 -3.87 5.10
CA SER A 221 -19.06 -2.49 4.83
C SER A 221 -18.68 -1.69 6.07
N ARG A 222 -18.92 -2.20 7.29
CA ARG A 222 -18.60 -1.50 8.53
C ARG A 222 -17.19 -1.84 9.00
N LEU A 223 -16.51 -0.82 9.50
CA LEU A 223 -15.18 -0.87 10.09
C LEU A 223 -15.27 -0.48 11.56
N ALA A 224 -14.55 -1.20 12.42
CA ALA A 224 -14.41 -0.85 13.83
C ALA A 224 -13.01 -1.23 14.32
N GLY A 225 -12.48 -0.46 15.25
CA GLY A 225 -11.19 -0.76 15.87
C GLY A 225 -10.63 0.42 16.64
N THR A 226 -9.32 0.58 16.59
CA THR A 226 -8.60 1.65 17.30
C THR A 226 -7.85 2.54 16.34
N TRP A 227 -7.74 3.82 16.69
CA TRP A 227 -6.81 4.74 16.05
C TRP A 227 -5.79 5.21 17.08
N SER A 228 -4.57 5.49 16.62
CA SER A 228 -3.52 6.05 17.46
C SER A 228 -2.70 7.09 16.70
N ARG A 229 -2.10 8.01 17.45
CA ARG A 229 -1.10 8.97 16.97
C ARG A 229 0.09 8.96 17.91
N GLY A 230 1.29 8.95 17.34
CA GLY A 230 2.54 9.09 18.10
C GLY A 230 2.69 10.47 18.76
N PRO A 231 3.66 10.67 19.66
CA PRO A 231 3.94 12.00 20.20
C PRO A 231 4.32 12.98 19.09
N VAL A 232 3.93 14.24 19.24
CA VAL A 232 4.28 15.30 18.27
C VAL A 232 4.91 16.48 18.97
N THR A 233 5.71 17.25 18.24
CA THR A 233 6.33 18.45 18.77
C THR A 233 5.60 19.68 18.24
N ALA A 234 4.96 20.41 19.14
CA ALA A 234 4.32 21.68 18.87
C ALA A 234 5.28 22.80 19.30
N ASP A 235 6.07 23.27 18.35
CA ASP A 235 7.16 24.23 18.59
C ASP A 235 8.18 23.71 19.63
N LYS A 236 8.24 24.28 20.85
CA LYS A 236 9.12 23.78 21.92
C LYS A 236 8.47 22.72 22.82
N CYS A 237 7.17 22.50 22.65
CA CYS A 237 6.37 21.64 23.52
C CYS A 237 6.16 20.24 22.94
N GLN A 238 6.39 19.22 23.76
CA GLN A 238 6.11 17.84 23.40
C GLN A 238 4.67 17.48 23.77
N ILE A 239 3.86 17.18 22.76
CA ILE A 239 2.48 16.72 22.91
C ILE A 239 2.49 15.20 23.03
N PRO A 240 1.79 14.62 24.03
CA PRO A 240 1.74 13.18 24.21
C PRO A 240 1.07 12.46 23.02
N PRO A 241 1.29 11.14 22.91
CA PRO A 241 0.52 10.31 21.99
C PRO A 241 -0.97 10.30 22.36
N ASP A 242 -1.82 9.98 21.39
CA ASP A 242 -3.28 9.92 21.57
C ASP A 242 -3.83 8.62 20.98
N THR A 243 -4.95 8.15 21.51
CA THR A 243 -5.61 6.91 21.08
C THR A 243 -7.10 6.94 21.43
N ALA A 244 -7.94 6.43 20.53
CA ALA A 244 -9.34 6.20 20.82
C ALA A 244 -9.92 5.07 19.97
N GLU A 245 -11.18 4.72 20.24
CA GLU A 245 -11.96 3.88 19.35
C GLU A 245 -12.26 4.63 18.05
N VAL A 246 -12.32 3.87 16.96
CA VAL A 246 -12.70 4.37 15.64
C VAL A 246 -13.79 3.48 15.05
N ALA A 247 -14.82 4.13 14.53
CA ALA A 247 -15.85 3.50 13.73
C ALA A 247 -15.77 4.04 12.31
N GLY A 248 -16.08 3.22 11.32
CA GLY A 248 -16.02 3.65 9.94
C GLY A 248 -16.80 2.79 8.98
N GLU A 249 -16.78 3.19 7.72
CA GLU A 249 -17.44 2.50 6.64
C GLU A 249 -16.57 2.49 5.38
N ILE A 250 -16.60 1.39 4.64
CA ILE A 250 -15.97 1.26 3.33
C ILE A 250 -17.05 1.22 2.24
N ASN A 251 -16.95 2.17 1.32
CA ASN A 251 -17.73 2.20 0.09
C ASN A 251 -16.82 1.86 -1.08
N GLU A 252 -16.92 0.63 -1.55
CA GLU A 252 -16.04 0.15 -2.61
C GLU A 252 -16.41 0.66 -4.00
N ARG A 253 -17.68 1.04 -4.22
CA ARG A 253 -18.10 1.64 -5.51
C ARG A 253 -17.48 3.02 -5.68
N GLU A 254 -17.44 3.78 -4.59
CA GLU A 254 -16.83 5.11 -4.54
C GLU A 254 -15.32 5.05 -4.25
N LYS A 255 -14.77 3.86 -3.98
CA LYS A 255 -13.37 3.68 -3.58
C LYS A 255 -13.00 4.59 -2.39
N LYS A 256 -13.87 4.58 -1.38
CA LYS A 256 -13.86 5.52 -0.27
C LYS A 256 -13.93 4.80 1.07
N ILE A 257 -13.12 5.22 2.03
CA ILE A 257 -13.23 4.83 3.43
C ILE A 257 -13.54 6.10 4.24
N THR A 258 -14.51 6.03 5.13
CA THR A 258 -14.83 7.12 6.07
C THR A 258 -14.63 6.62 7.49
N LEU A 259 -13.77 7.28 8.25
CA LEU A 259 -13.45 6.96 9.64
C LEU A 259 -13.92 8.10 10.54
N ARG A 260 -14.48 7.75 11.70
CA ARG A 260 -14.98 8.67 12.72
C ARG A 260 -14.41 8.26 14.07
N TYR A 261 -13.79 9.21 14.76
CA TYR A 261 -13.14 8.96 16.04
C TYR A 261 -13.06 10.25 16.87
N GLU A 262 -12.75 10.13 18.16
CA GLU A 262 -12.44 11.28 19.01
C GLU A 262 -10.94 11.57 19.02
N VAL A 263 -10.59 12.85 19.02
CA VAL A 263 -9.23 13.34 19.27
C VAL A 263 -9.17 14.10 20.58
N THR A 264 -8.10 13.90 21.33
CA THR A 264 -7.77 14.72 22.50
C THR A 264 -7.21 16.05 22.03
N THR A 265 -7.74 17.14 22.58
CA THR A 265 -7.31 18.50 22.26
C THR A 265 -6.34 19.02 23.32
N PHE A 266 -5.33 19.77 22.88
CA PHE A 266 -4.26 20.28 23.73
C PHE A 266 -4.05 21.79 23.51
N SER A 267 -3.68 22.49 24.58
CA SER A 267 -3.04 23.80 24.51
C SER A 267 -1.56 23.66 24.84
N ALA A 268 -0.70 24.20 23.99
CA ALA A 268 0.74 24.25 24.19
C ALA A 268 1.20 25.70 24.25
N SER A 269 2.00 26.03 25.25
CA SER A 269 2.45 27.40 25.49
C SER A 269 3.98 27.46 25.48
N THR A 270 4.55 28.16 24.50
CA THR A 270 5.99 28.48 24.46
C THR A 270 6.24 29.85 25.07
N GLN A 271 7.26 29.93 25.91
CA GLN A 271 7.72 31.17 26.51
C GLN A 271 9.02 31.64 25.86
N LEU A 272 9.01 32.91 25.41
CA LEU A 272 10.18 33.56 24.85
C LEU A 272 11.20 33.83 25.98
N ALA A 273 12.44 33.40 25.80
CA ALA A 273 13.52 33.72 26.72
C ALA A 273 14.17 35.05 26.33
N LEU A 274 14.37 35.96 27.29
CA LEU A 274 15.09 37.21 27.05
C LEU A 274 16.59 36.99 26.79
N LEU A 275 17.13 35.90 27.36
CA LEU A 275 18.50 35.44 27.18
C LEU A 275 18.46 33.91 27.09
N GLY A 276 18.88 33.34 25.96
CA GLY A 276 18.89 31.89 25.73
C GLY A 276 17.80 31.42 24.75
N ASP A 277 17.60 30.09 24.70
CA ASP A 277 16.61 29.47 23.83
C ASP A 277 15.21 29.50 24.45
N ASP A 278 14.21 29.67 23.58
CA ASP A 278 12.81 29.58 23.97
C ASP A 278 12.45 28.18 24.47
N TYR A 279 11.54 28.11 25.44
CA TYR A 279 11.20 26.86 26.12
C TYR A 279 9.70 26.65 26.26
N CYS A 280 9.30 25.38 26.38
CA CYS A 280 7.91 25.03 26.66
C CYS A 280 7.55 25.42 28.10
N SER A 281 6.55 26.28 28.26
CA SER A 281 6.01 26.68 29.56
C SER A 281 4.90 25.77 30.06
N GLY A 282 4.22 25.03 29.16
CA GLY A 282 3.23 24.04 29.55
C GLY A 282 2.48 23.41 28.39
N VAL A 283 1.98 22.19 28.64
CA VAL A 283 1.03 21.48 27.78
C VAL A 283 -0.15 21.05 28.66
N ALA A 284 -1.37 21.39 28.27
CA ALA A 284 -2.58 21.04 28.99
C ALA A 284 -3.62 20.43 28.06
N VAL A 285 -4.36 19.43 28.56
CA VAL A 285 -5.52 18.86 27.84
C VAL A 285 -6.69 19.82 27.96
N THR A 286 -7.28 20.19 26.84
CA THR A 286 -8.41 21.13 26.77
C THR A 286 -9.76 20.45 26.59
N GLY A 287 -9.78 19.16 26.19
CA GLY A 287 -11.01 18.41 26.00
C GLY A 287 -10.87 17.34 24.90
N LYS A 288 -12.02 16.87 24.38
CA LYS A 288 -12.09 15.94 23.25
C LYS A 288 -12.97 16.51 22.14
N ARG A 289 -12.69 16.12 20.89
CA ARG A 289 -13.46 16.54 19.71
C ARG A 289 -13.67 15.36 18.78
N GLY A 290 -14.84 15.28 18.14
CA GLY A 290 -15.06 14.36 17.03
C GLY A 290 -14.25 14.79 15.79
N ALA A 291 -13.59 13.82 15.16
CA ALA A 291 -12.88 13.96 13.91
C ALA A 291 -13.45 12.96 12.88
N GLU A 292 -13.45 13.37 11.61
CA GLU A 292 -13.82 12.55 10.48
C GLU A 292 -12.67 12.57 9.47
N GLU A 293 -12.22 11.39 9.06
CA GLU A 293 -11.17 11.21 8.06
C GLU A 293 -11.76 10.45 6.86
N VAL A 294 -11.62 11.02 5.68
CA VAL A 294 -12.13 10.43 4.44
C VAL A 294 -10.96 10.08 3.55
N LEU A 295 -10.80 8.80 3.22
CA LEU A 295 -9.71 8.26 2.41
C LEU A 295 -10.25 7.77 1.07
N TYR A 296 -9.46 7.97 0.01
CA TYR A 296 -9.77 7.53 -1.35
C TYR A 296 -8.69 6.56 -1.85
N GLY A 297 -9.11 5.41 -2.37
CA GLY A 297 -8.18 4.37 -2.82
C GLY A 297 -8.79 2.97 -2.98
N PRO A 298 -7.94 1.95 -3.18
CA PRO A 298 -6.51 2.11 -3.42
C PRO A 298 -6.26 2.82 -4.76
N LEU A 299 -5.21 3.63 -4.78
CA LEU A 299 -4.74 4.29 -6.01
C LEU A 299 -4.24 3.24 -7.01
N GLY A 300 -4.41 3.55 -8.30
CA GLY A 300 -3.79 2.74 -9.35
C GLY A 300 -2.26 2.74 -9.25
N PRO A 301 -1.56 1.71 -9.76
CA PRO A 301 -0.11 1.58 -9.61
C PRO A 301 0.71 2.56 -10.48
N ALA A 302 0.05 3.34 -11.35
CA ALA A 302 0.70 4.29 -12.25
C ALA A 302 0.06 5.69 -12.15
N GLY A 303 0.87 6.73 -12.25
CA GLY A 303 0.46 8.15 -12.21
C GLY A 303 1.24 8.98 -13.24
N LEU A 304 1.64 10.20 -12.88
CA LEU A 304 2.50 11.02 -13.76
C LEU A 304 3.98 10.56 -13.75
N GLY A 305 4.32 9.55 -12.96
CA GLY A 305 5.65 8.97 -12.82
C GLY A 305 6.22 9.12 -11.41
N PRO A 306 7.21 8.29 -11.05
CA PRO A 306 7.74 8.22 -9.69
C PRO A 306 8.52 9.48 -9.27
N ASP A 307 9.03 10.23 -10.25
CA ASP A 307 9.86 11.42 -10.05
C ASP A 307 9.04 12.72 -10.08
N VAL A 308 7.71 12.63 -10.09
CA VAL A 308 6.81 13.81 -10.07
C VAL A 308 6.29 14.03 -8.65
N ALA A 309 6.65 15.17 -8.07
CA ALA A 309 6.13 15.58 -6.76
C ALA A 309 4.93 16.52 -6.93
N TYR A 310 3.91 16.34 -6.08
CA TYR A 310 2.69 17.13 -6.07
C TYR A 310 2.73 18.14 -4.93
N TYR A 311 3.24 19.35 -5.20
CA TYR A 311 3.52 20.33 -4.16
C TYR A 311 2.26 20.83 -3.43
N GLY A 312 1.07 20.76 -4.05
CA GLY A 312 -0.18 21.07 -3.36
C GLY A 312 -0.57 20.13 -2.23
N LEU A 313 0.10 18.98 -2.11
CA LEU A 313 -0.10 18.04 -1.00
C LEU A 313 0.90 18.29 0.15
N ILE A 314 2.07 18.86 -0.14
CA ILE A 314 3.25 18.82 0.74
C ILE A 314 3.93 20.16 1.03
N SER A 315 3.68 21.22 0.25
CA SER A 315 4.43 22.49 0.31
C SER A 315 3.53 23.74 0.39
N TRP A 316 4.03 24.76 1.08
CA TRP A 316 3.32 25.99 1.42
C TRP A 316 3.13 26.96 0.25
N TRP A 317 4.08 27.07 -0.68
CA TRP A 317 4.04 28.03 -1.81
C TRP A 317 4.89 27.52 -2.99
N PRO A 318 4.51 27.76 -4.27
CA PRO A 318 3.19 28.10 -4.81
C PRO A 318 2.46 26.80 -5.16
N GLY A 319 1.34 26.49 -4.50
CA GLY A 319 0.75 25.17 -4.70
C GLY A 319 -0.56 24.81 -3.98
N GLY A 320 -1.21 25.69 -3.21
CA GLY A 320 -2.59 25.41 -2.76
C GLY A 320 -2.83 25.18 -1.27
N LEU A 321 -1.96 25.67 -0.39
CA LEU A 321 -2.22 25.71 1.05
C LEU A 321 -2.23 27.17 1.52
N SER A 322 -3.37 27.61 2.06
CA SER A 322 -3.51 28.92 2.71
C SER A 322 -3.18 28.81 4.20
N SER A 323 -2.43 29.79 4.73
CA SER A 323 -1.98 29.87 6.13
C SER A 323 -3.10 30.07 7.17
N ILE A 324 -4.37 29.98 6.77
CA ILE A 324 -5.54 30.31 7.61
C ILE A 324 -6.50 29.12 7.76
N GLN A 325 -6.52 28.16 6.82
CA GLN A 325 -7.55 27.11 6.79
C GLN A 325 -7.03 25.67 6.86
N GLN A 326 -5.72 25.43 6.68
CA GLN A 326 -5.08 24.10 6.76
C GLN A 326 -5.64 23.00 5.82
N ASP A 327 -6.61 23.33 4.96
CA ASP A 327 -7.27 22.43 4.01
C ASP A 327 -6.84 22.67 2.55
N TRP A 328 -7.08 21.66 1.71
CA TRP A 328 -6.84 21.67 0.27
C TRP A 328 -7.58 22.83 -0.44
N GLN A 329 -6.85 23.67 -1.18
CA GLN A 329 -7.40 24.84 -1.88
C GLN A 329 -7.60 24.62 -3.38
N GLY A 330 -7.44 23.39 -3.87
CA GLY A 330 -7.65 23.10 -5.29
C GLY A 330 -6.56 23.63 -6.22
N HIS A 331 -5.35 23.85 -5.70
CA HIS A 331 -4.19 24.08 -6.54
C HIS A 331 -3.28 22.86 -6.47
N LEU A 332 -2.76 22.47 -7.63
CA LEU A 332 -1.93 21.28 -7.76
C LEU A 332 -0.78 21.59 -8.69
N VAL A 333 0.35 21.97 -8.10
CA VAL A 333 1.57 22.26 -8.85
C VAL A 333 2.46 21.03 -8.89
N VAL A 334 2.93 20.69 -10.09
CA VAL A 334 3.88 19.60 -10.27
C VAL A 334 5.32 20.11 -10.12
N ARG A 335 6.16 19.29 -9.50
CA ARG A 335 7.60 19.45 -9.50
C ARG A 335 8.24 18.26 -10.17
N LEU A 336 9.13 18.52 -11.12
CA LEU A 336 9.81 17.48 -11.88
C LEU A 336 11.13 17.99 -12.46
N ASP A 337 12.09 17.07 -12.57
CA ASP A 337 13.34 17.32 -13.29
C ASP A 337 13.14 17.13 -14.81
N ASN A 338 14.04 17.69 -15.61
CA ASN A 338 14.06 17.54 -17.07
C ASN A 338 14.37 16.11 -17.54
N GLU A 339 14.88 15.25 -16.66
CA GLU A 339 15.18 13.84 -16.92
C GLU A 339 14.04 12.90 -16.47
N THR A 340 12.80 13.33 -16.60
CA THR A 340 11.61 12.53 -16.24
C THR A 340 10.76 12.21 -17.47
N GLU A 341 10.04 11.09 -17.43
CA GLU A 341 9.07 10.72 -18.48
C GLU A 341 7.93 11.74 -18.59
N ALA A 342 7.54 12.34 -17.46
CA ALA A 342 6.60 13.46 -17.43
C ALA A 342 7.10 14.66 -18.25
N TYR A 343 8.41 14.97 -18.14
CA TYR A 343 9.02 16.05 -18.92
C TYR A 343 9.00 15.77 -20.42
N GLU A 344 9.36 14.54 -20.82
CA GLU A 344 9.27 14.10 -22.22
C GLU A 344 7.83 14.14 -22.75
N ALA A 345 6.85 13.85 -21.89
CA ALA A 345 5.42 13.95 -22.20
C ALA A 345 4.89 15.39 -22.27
N GLY A 346 5.74 16.39 -22.01
CA GLY A 346 5.42 17.81 -22.20
C GLY A 346 5.14 18.60 -20.92
N LEU A 347 5.12 17.96 -19.75
CA LEU A 347 5.06 18.68 -18.47
C LEU A 347 6.36 19.44 -18.22
N ARG A 348 6.28 20.53 -17.48
CA ARG A 348 7.42 21.32 -17.03
C ARG A 348 7.29 21.55 -15.53
N ASP A 349 8.44 21.78 -14.90
CA ASP A 349 8.49 22.18 -13.51
C ASP A 349 7.61 23.42 -13.28
N GLU A 350 6.87 23.45 -12.18
CA GLU A 350 5.92 24.51 -11.82
C GLU A 350 4.65 24.62 -12.67
N ASP A 351 4.37 23.67 -13.56
CA ASP A 351 3.06 23.61 -14.22
C ASP A 351 1.96 23.41 -13.15
N GLU A 352 0.94 24.26 -13.17
CA GLU A 352 -0.25 24.13 -12.31
C GLU A 352 -1.34 23.34 -13.03
N ILE A 353 -1.79 22.22 -12.46
CA ILE A 353 -2.90 21.44 -12.99
C ILE A 353 -4.21 22.12 -12.60
N LEU A 354 -4.94 22.62 -13.61
CA LEU A 354 -6.24 23.26 -13.47
C LEU A 354 -7.39 22.25 -13.55
N ALA A 355 -7.27 21.21 -14.38
CA ALA A 355 -8.27 20.16 -14.50
C ALA A 355 -7.64 18.79 -14.84
N ILE A 356 -8.29 17.72 -14.39
CA ILE A 356 -7.91 16.33 -14.68
C ILE A 356 -9.11 15.64 -15.32
N ASP A 357 -8.92 15.14 -16.55
CA ASP A 357 -9.96 14.56 -17.39
C ASP A 357 -11.20 15.47 -17.55
N GLY A 358 -10.96 16.78 -17.65
CA GLY A 358 -11.98 17.82 -17.79
C GLY A 358 -12.70 18.21 -16.50
N VAL A 359 -12.31 17.66 -15.35
CA VAL A 359 -12.86 18.05 -14.04
C VAL A 359 -11.91 19.03 -13.36
N PRO A 360 -12.37 20.26 -13.03
CA PRO A 360 -11.53 21.27 -12.39
C PRO A 360 -10.99 20.79 -11.04
N VAL A 361 -9.69 20.96 -10.81
CA VAL A 361 -9.01 20.58 -9.56
C VAL A 361 -9.60 21.31 -8.35
N LYS A 362 -10.06 22.56 -8.55
CA LYS A 362 -10.76 23.36 -7.53
C LYS A 362 -12.11 22.81 -7.07
N SER A 363 -12.70 21.90 -7.84
CA SER A 363 -13.96 21.23 -7.46
C SER A 363 -13.74 19.93 -6.70
N LEU A 364 -12.49 19.49 -6.56
CA LEU A 364 -12.10 18.21 -5.98
C LEU A 364 -11.43 18.45 -4.63
N ASN A 365 -11.49 17.47 -3.74
CA ASN A 365 -10.52 17.36 -2.64
C ASN A 365 -9.21 16.69 -3.12
N ALA A 366 -8.19 16.67 -2.26
CA ALA A 366 -6.87 16.13 -2.62
C ALA A 366 -6.91 14.65 -3.01
N GLY A 367 -7.65 13.83 -2.26
CA GLY A 367 -7.79 12.40 -2.54
C GLY A 367 -8.50 12.12 -3.86
N GLU A 368 -9.56 12.87 -4.17
CA GLU A 368 -10.26 12.78 -5.47
C GLU A 368 -9.37 13.18 -6.65
N ALA A 369 -8.55 14.22 -6.49
CA ALA A 369 -7.58 14.62 -7.50
C ALA A 369 -6.56 13.50 -7.76
N MET A 370 -6.02 12.88 -6.69
CA MET A 370 -5.09 11.75 -6.83
C MET A 370 -5.75 10.53 -7.46
N MET A 371 -7.00 10.21 -7.10
CA MET A 371 -7.76 9.12 -7.73
C MET A 371 -7.93 9.27 -9.24
N ARG A 372 -7.95 10.50 -9.75
CA ARG A 372 -8.03 10.78 -11.19
C ARG A 372 -6.66 10.71 -11.87
N LEU A 373 -5.61 11.14 -11.19
CA LEU A 373 -4.25 11.06 -11.73
C LEU A 373 -3.73 9.63 -11.79
N TYR A 374 -4.08 8.80 -10.81
CA TYR A 374 -3.59 7.44 -10.70
C TYR A 374 -4.53 6.43 -11.37
N GLY A 375 -3.97 5.39 -11.97
CA GLY A 375 -4.73 4.42 -12.75
C GLY A 375 -3.86 3.26 -13.23
N GLN A 376 -4.35 2.53 -14.23
CA GLN A 376 -3.60 1.42 -14.83
C GLN A 376 -2.43 1.94 -15.68
N PRO A 377 -1.28 1.25 -15.68
CA PRO A 377 -0.13 1.62 -16.51
C PRO A 377 -0.50 1.80 -17.99
N GLY A 378 0.02 2.83 -18.62
CA GLY A 378 -0.18 3.09 -20.05
C GLY A 378 -1.58 3.56 -20.44
N THR A 379 -2.45 3.85 -19.48
CA THR A 379 -3.74 4.52 -19.76
C THR A 379 -3.55 6.03 -19.82
N PRO A 380 -4.28 6.75 -20.68
CA PRO A 380 -4.13 8.20 -20.80
C PRO A 380 -4.77 8.93 -19.61
N VAL A 381 -4.19 10.07 -19.24
CA VAL A 381 -4.78 11.09 -18.38
C VAL A 381 -4.66 12.44 -19.09
N ARG A 382 -5.77 13.18 -19.20
CA ARG A 382 -5.79 14.52 -19.81
C ARG A 382 -5.67 15.58 -18.73
N LEU A 383 -4.69 16.46 -18.88
CA LEU A 383 -4.42 17.56 -17.93
C LEU A 383 -4.60 18.89 -18.64
N ASP A 384 -5.39 19.78 -18.06
CA ASP A 384 -5.36 21.19 -18.42
C ASP A 384 -4.44 21.90 -17.44
N ILE A 385 -3.35 22.49 -17.94
CA ILE A 385 -2.29 23.09 -17.12
C ILE A 385 -2.14 24.58 -17.40
N LEU A 386 -1.72 25.33 -16.38
CA LEU A 386 -1.23 26.69 -16.50
C LEU A 386 0.30 26.67 -16.37
N ARG A 387 0.98 27.14 -17.42
CA ARG A 387 2.44 27.26 -17.44
C ARG A 387 2.84 28.70 -17.20
N LYS A 388 3.89 28.90 -16.40
CA LYS A 388 4.51 30.21 -16.19
C LYS A 388 4.80 30.88 -17.54
N ASP A 389 4.41 32.14 -17.67
CA ASP A 389 4.55 32.98 -18.87
C ASP A 389 3.70 32.59 -20.10
N VAL A 390 2.79 31.61 -19.97
CA VAL A 390 1.82 31.27 -21.01
C VAL A 390 0.42 31.75 -20.59
N LYS A 391 -0.18 32.65 -21.38
CA LYS A 391 -1.48 33.27 -21.04
C LYS A 391 -2.68 32.32 -21.10
N ALA A 392 -2.63 31.33 -21.99
CA ALA A 392 -3.72 30.38 -22.18
C ALA A 392 -3.36 29.02 -21.57
N PRO A 393 -4.31 28.31 -20.94
CA PRO A 393 -4.08 26.94 -20.49
C PRO A 393 -3.66 26.01 -21.64
N ILE A 394 -2.76 25.07 -21.34
CA ILE A 394 -2.29 24.05 -22.26
C ILE A 394 -2.95 22.72 -21.88
N THR A 395 -3.53 22.01 -22.84
CA THR A 395 -4.02 20.65 -22.62
C THR A 395 -2.97 19.64 -23.03
N LEU A 396 -2.58 18.77 -22.10
CA LEU A 396 -1.65 17.66 -22.32
C LEU A 396 -2.38 16.33 -22.12
N THR A 397 -1.95 15.29 -22.83
CA THR A 397 -2.38 13.91 -22.58
C THR A 397 -1.14 13.07 -22.30
N ILE A 398 -1.09 12.51 -21.10
CA ILE A 398 0.07 11.77 -20.59
C ILE A 398 -0.35 10.33 -20.38
N GLN A 399 0.52 9.39 -20.76
CA GLN A 399 0.30 7.99 -20.42
C GLN A 399 0.72 7.76 -18.97
N ARG A 400 -0.12 7.13 -18.17
CA ARG A 400 0.20 6.87 -16.76
C ARG A 400 1.43 5.97 -16.65
N ILE A 401 2.46 6.48 -15.99
CA ILE A 401 3.76 5.83 -15.80
C ILE A 401 3.74 5.08 -14.46
N PRO A 402 4.16 3.79 -14.43
CA PRO A 402 4.28 3.02 -13.20
C PRO A 402 5.14 3.70 -12.13
N ASN A 403 4.65 3.71 -10.89
CA ASN A 403 5.43 4.13 -9.72
C ASN A 403 6.15 2.89 -9.18
N VAL A 404 7.23 2.48 -9.85
CA VAL A 404 8.06 1.32 -9.45
C VAL A 404 9.29 1.78 -8.70
#